data_AF-A0ABD2LHZ5-F1
#
_entry.id   AF-A0ABD2LHZ5-F1
#
_cell.length_a   1.000
_cell.length_b   1.000
_cell.length_c   1.000
_cell.angle_alpha   90.00
_cell.angle_beta   90.00
_cell.angle_gamma   90.00
#
_symmetry.space_group_name_H-M   'P 1'
#
loop_
_entity.id
_entity.type
_entity.pdbx_description
1 polymer ?
#
loop_
_entity_poly.entity_id
_entity_poly.type
_entity_poly.pdbx_seq_one_letter_code
_entity_poly.pdbx_strand_id
1 'polypeptide(L)'
;MSNTDFASSSSPTTTTTTAKTTTVYNGDITFPQQIIASSVGALFTSFVVTPMDVVKIRLQSQVRPLAEGECFLFSNGLMDHLCRVCGNRAAGIGTGGEQCEWFNRPGHFSGTLDAFVKIVRIEGLRSLWSGLSPTMLSAIPATVFYFTMYDNMLCMLRNALASNKNSTLSGAAFMAPLLAGTVARTMAVSVVSPVELVRTKMQSERLSYREIRGAIVRTVKSDGYMALWRGWTATIMRDIPFSAVYWSLYEFSKPRLLQIAHRQQPNFALSFASGALSGSVAALLTLPFDVVKTHQQITLGQIDAERHAHHEKTVNMSTRNTNMFGVMRELVNSKGLGALFTGAVPRVARVAPACAVMIGCYEELKQFFARKNRSVAR
;
A
#
# COMPACT_ATOMS: atom_id res chain seq x y z
N MET A 1 -70.21 29.03 27.88
CA MET A 1 -70.79 29.23 26.54
C MET A 1 -69.68 29.89 25.72
N SER A 2 -68.85 29.07 25.07
CA SER A 2 -68.83 28.89 23.60
C SER A 2 -68.15 30.09 22.92
N ASN A 3 -67.15 30.01 22.03
CA ASN A 3 -66.47 28.93 21.31
C ASN A 3 -65.29 29.60 20.56
N THR A 4 -64.10 29.01 20.62
CA THR A 4 -63.18 28.68 19.51
C THR A 4 -62.90 29.68 18.36
N ASP A 5 -61.65 30.13 18.14
CA ASP A 5 -60.65 29.49 17.24
C ASP A 5 -59.48 30.40 16.75
N PHE A 6 -58.29 29.79 16.77
CA PHE A 6 -57.13 29.83 15.86
C PHE A 6 -56.35 31.11 15.44
N ALA A 7 -55.04 31.03 15.73
CA ALA A 7 -53.86 31.31 14.89
C ALA A 7 -53.37 32.75 14.64
N SER A 8 -52.13 33.04 15.09
CA SER A 8 -50.92 33.01 14.23
C SER A 8 -49.79 33.96 14.68
N SER A 9 -48.56 33.44 14.57
CA SER A 9 -47.26 34.10 14.36
C SER A 9 -46.76 35.18 15.33
N SER A 10 -45.86 34.78 16.22
CA SER A 10 -44.77 35.63 16.72
C SER A 10 -43.47 35.30 15.97
N SER A 11 -42.93 36.30 15.28
CA SER A 11 -41.56 36.32 14.75
C SER A 11 -40.56 36.27 15.91
N PRO A 12 -39.34 35.74 15.70
CA PRO A 12 -38.21 36.56 16.10
C PRO A 12 -36.97 36.49 15.19
N THR A 13 -36.45 37.69 14.91
CA THR A 13 -35.03 38.07 14.81
C THR A 13 -34.06 37.21 13.98
N THR A 14 -33.72 37.77 12.82
CA THR A 14 -32.55 37.46 12.02
C THR A 14 -31.27 37.93 12.75
N THR A 15 -30.58 37.03 13.44
CA THR A 15 -29.17 37.23 13.81
C THR A 15 -28.28 36.69 12.71
N THR A 16 -27.65 37.61 11.99
CA THR A 16 -26.66 37.36 10.94
C THR A 16 -25.36 36.87 11.58
N THR A 17 -25.24 35.56 11.80
CA THR A 17 -23.97 34.96 12.24
C THR A 17 -23.11 34.71 11.00
N THR A 18 -22.03 35.48 10.90
CA THR A 18 -20.92 35.33 9.94
C THR A 18 -20.55 33.86 9.74
N ALA A 19 -20.72 33.38 8.51
CA ALA A 19 -20.31 32.06 8.06
C ALA A 19 -18.79 31.87 8.22
N LYS A 20 -18.37 31.18 9.29
CA LYS A 20 -17.08 30.49 9.29
C LYS A 20 -17.23 29.23 8.45
N THR A 21 -16.85 29.32 7.18
CA THR A 21 -16.67 28.18 6.27
C THR A 21 -15.52 27.30 6.77
N THR A 22 -15.74 26.61 7.87
CA THR A 22 -14.88 25.51 8.30
C THR A 22 -15.51 24.28 7.67
N THR A 23 -14.87 23.73 6.65
CA THR A 23 -15.32 22.51 5.97
C THR A 23 -15.34 21.34 6.97
N VAL A 24 -16.49 21.14 7.62
CA VAL A 24 -16.74 20.05 8.56
C VAL A 24 -16.91 18.77 7.74
N TYR A 25 -15.87 17.93 7.74
CA TYR A 25 -15.92 16.61 7.11
C TYR A 25 -16.27 15.57 8.18
N ASN A 26 -17.31 14.78 7.94
CA ASN A 26 -17.84 13.78 8.89
C ASN A 26 -18.39 14.34 10.23
N GLY A 27 -18.96 15.55 10.21
CA GLY A 27 -19.71 16.14 11.33
C GLY A 27 -18.89 16.58 12.55
N ASP A 28 -17.72 15.99 12.79
CA ASP A 28 -16.98 16.16 14.04
C ASP A 28 -15.46 16.43 13.88
N ILE A 29 -14.88 16.37 12.67
CA ILE A 29 -13.41 16.40 12.49
C ILE A 29 -13.01 17.36 11.36
N THR A 30 -11.90 18.08 11.54
CA THR A 30 -11.35 19.01 10.53
C THR A 30 -10.34 18.33 9.60
N PHE A 31 -10.13 18.89 8.40
CA PHE A 31 -9.17 18.37 7.43
C PHE A 31 -7.74 18.20 7.99
N PRO A 32 -7.16 19.16 8.75
CA PRO A 32 -5.84 18.95 9.37
C PRO A 32 -5.80 17.80 10.39
N GLN A 33 -6.87 17.62 11.17
CA GLN A 33 -6.96 16.50 12.13
C GLN A 33 -7.03 15.16 11.41
N GLN A 34 -7.71 15.09 10.26
CA GLN A 34 -7.75 13.90 9.41
C GLN A 34 -6.36 13.57 8.82
N ILE A 35 -5.61 14.58 8.38
CA ILE A 35 -4.22 14.39 7.93
C ILE A 35 -3.38 13.78 9.05
N ILE A 36 -3.48 14.31 10.28
CA ILE A 36 -2.72 13.80 11.42
C ILE A 36 -3.13 12.35 11.73
N ALA A 37 -4.42 12.05 11.78
CA ALA A 37 -4.93 10.70 12.05
C ALA A 37 -4.45 9.68 11.01
N SER A 38 -4.54 10.02 9.72
CA SER A 38 -4.10 9.14 8.62
C SER A 38 -2.57 9.00 8.56
N SER A 39 -1.82 10.06 8.87
CA SER A 39 -0.36 10.03 8.92
C SER A 39 0.15 9.13 10.04
N VAL A 40 -0.35 9.29 11.26
CA VAL A 40 0.08 8.47 12.41
C VAL A 40 -0.21 6.98 12.16
N GLY A 41 -1.39 6.65 11.63
CA GLY A 41 -1.71 5.28 11.23
C GLY A 41 -0.72 4.73 10.20
N ALA A 42 -0.39 5.51 9.17
CA ALA A 42 0.55 5.10 8.13
C ALA A 42 1.98 4.88 8.65
N LEU A 43 2.44 5.75 9.55
CA LEU A 43 3.77 5.65 10.15
C LEU A 43 3.88 4.43 11.05
N PHE A 44 2.88 4.18 11.89
CA PHE A 44 2.86 3.03 12.79
C PHE A 44 2.73 1.72 12.02
N THR A 45 1.88 1.67 11.00
CA THR A 45 1.79 0.52 10.08
C THR A 45 3.13 0.27 9.38
N SER A 46 3.78 1.31 8.87
CA SER A 46 5.10 1.17 8.23
C SER A 46 6.10 0.58 9.21
N PHE A 47 6.16 1.09 10.44
CA PHE A 47 7.04 0.58 11.48
C PHE A 47 6.80 -0.91 11.79
N VAL A 48 5.53 -1.34 11.92
CA VAL A 48 5.17 -2.73 12.22
C VAL A 48 5.47 -3.68 11.06
N VAL A 49 5.26 -3.25 9.82
CA VAL A 49 5.36 -4.11 8.62
C VAL A 49 6.76 -4.18 8.04
N THR A 50 7.61 -3.17 8.29
CA THR A 50 8.97 -3.10 7.70
C THR A 50 9.82 -4.36 7.95
N PRO A 51 9.87 -4.96 9.16
CA PRO A 51 10.62 -6.19 9.39
C PRO A 51 10.21 -7.34 8.45
N MET A 52 8.91 -7.47 8.20
CA MET A 52 8.38 -8.52 7.33
C MET A 52 8.72 -8.25 5.85
N ASP A 53 8.75 -6.97 5.46
CA ASP A 53 9.15 -6.55 4.12
C ASP A 53 10.63 -6.80 3.85
N VAL A 54 11.49 -6.51 4.81
CA VAL A 54 12.93 -6.82 4.73
C VAL A 54 13.13 -8.33 4.57
N VAL A 55 12.51 -9.16 5.43
CA VAL A 55 12.62 -10.63 5.33
C VAL A 55 12.16 -11.13 3.96
N LYS A 56 11.02 -10.64 3.46
CA LYS A 56 10.49 -11.04 2.15
C LYS A 56 11.45 -10.68 1.02
N ILE A 57 11.96 -9.45 1.00
CA ILE A 57 12.89 -8.98 -0.04
C ILE A 57 14.17 -9.81 -0.02
N ARG A 58 14.71 -10.11 1.16
CA ARG A 58 15.90 -10.96 1.33
C ARG A 58 15.66 -12.38 0.81
N LEU A 59 14.52 -12.98 1.14
CA LEU A 59 14.14 -14.31 0.64
C LEU A 59 13.98 -14.33 -0.89
N GLN A 60 13.38 -13.28 -1.47
CA GLN A 60 13.22 -13.16 -2.92
C GLN A 60 14.54 -12.91 -3.65
N SER A 61 15.48 -12.20 -3.03
CA SER A 61 16.79 -11.91 -3.63
C SER A 61 17.66 -13.16 -3.79
N GLN A 62 17.43 -14.22 -3.01
CA GLN A 62 18.21 -15.46 -3.11
C GLN A 62 17.90 -16.29 -4.37
N VAL A 63 16.72 -16.11 -4.97
CA VAL A 63 16.28 -16.86 -6.16
C VAL A 63 16.94 -16.33 -7.44
N ARG A 64 17.50 -15.11 -7.41
CA ARG A 64 18.37 -14.59 -8.47
C ARG A 64 19.81 -14.69 -7.98
N PRO A 65 20.54 -15.79 -8.27
CA PRO A 65 21.97 -15.77 -8.05
C PRO A 65 22.54 -14.60 -8.86
N LEU A 66 23.25 -13.69 -8.18
CA LEU A 66 24.01 -12.68 -8.89
C LEU A 66 24.97 -13.40 -9.84
N ALA A 67 25.07 -12.91 -11.07
CA ALA A 67 26.12 -13.35 -11.97
C ALA A 67 27.47 -13.16 -11.27
N GLU A 68 28.36 -14.15 -11.37
CA GLU A 68 29.73 -14.06 -10.84
C GLU A 68 30.36 -12.73 -11.30
N GLY A 69 30.79 -11.91 -10.34
CA GLY A 69 31.45 -10.63 -10.60
C GLY A 69 30.59 -9.37 -10.40
N GLU A 70 29.27 -9.48 -10.22
CA GLU A 70 28.43 -8.33 -9.85
C GLU A 70 28.25 -8.22 -8.34
N CYS A 71 28.39 -7.01 -7.80
CA CYS A 71 28.34 -6.77 -6.37
C CYS A 71 27.12 -5.88 -6.02
N PHE A 72 26.16 -6.43 -5.27
CA PHE A 72 25.01 -5.65 -4.78
C PHE A 72 25.33 -5.06 -3.41
N LEU A 73 25.79 -3.81 -3.36
CA LEU A 73 25.86 -3.06 -2.12
C LEU A 73 24.40 -2.70 -1.72
N PHE A 74 23.95 -3.05 -0.51
CA PHE A 74 22.61 -2.72 -0.02
C PHE A 74 22.77 -1.65 1.04
N SER A 75 22.43 -0.40 0.73
CA SER A 75 22.45 0.69 1.71
C SER A 75 21.03 1.21 1.84
N ASN A 76 20.52 1.16 3.06
CA ASN A 76 19.16 1.58 3.38
C ASN A 76 19.18 2.87 4.21
N GLY A 77 20.07 3.79 3.86
CA GLY A 77 20.13 5.16 4.38
C GLY A 77 20.56 5.30 5.84
N LEU A 78 21.02 4.23 6.50
CA LEU A 78 21.56 4.29 7.87
C LEU A 78 22.79 3.38 8.11
N MET A 79 23.13 2.49 7.17
CA MET A 79 24.34 1.67 7.21
C MET A 79 24.76 1.40 5.77
N ASP A 80 25.90 1.95 5.39
CA ASP A 80 26.69 1.52 4.24
C ASP A 80 27.45 0.22 4.59
N HIS A 81 28.37 -0.23 3.73
CA HIS A 81 29.23 -1.43 3.83
C HIS A 81 28.64 -2.70 3.17
N LEU A 82 29.32 -3.41 2.25
CA LEU A 82 30.62 -3.24 1.59
C LEU A 82 30.57 -3.96 0.22
N CYS A 83 31.25 -3.44 -0.80
CA CYS A 83 31.56 -4.15 -2.04
C CYS A 83 33.06 -4.03 -2.28
N ARG A 84 33.81 -5.13 -2.11
CA ARG A 84 35.12 -5.29 -2.75
C ARG A 84 34.95 -6.24 -3.92
N VAL A 85 35.37 -5.78 -5.09
CA VAL A 85 35.47 -6.60 -6.30
C VAL A 85 36.58 -7.62 -6.07
N CYS A 86 36.24 -8.88 -5.78
CA CYS A 86 37.19 -9.98 -5.93
C CYS A 86 37.08 -10.49 -7.37
N GLY A 87 37.90 -9.95 -8.27
CA GLY A 87 38.14 -10.58 -9.56
C GLY A 87 39.13 -11.73 -9.38
N ASN A 88 38.84 -12.89 -9.98
CA ASN A 88 39.85 -13.94 -10.13
C ASN A 88 41.03 -13.39 -10.94
N ARG A 89 42.19 -13.23 -10.31
CA ARG A 89 43.49 -13.31 -10.98
C ARG A 89 44.30 -14.42 -10.36
N ALA A 90 44.24 -15.58 -11.00
CA ALA A 90 45.37 -16.51 -10.96
C ALA A 90 46.51 -15.88 -11.78
N ALA A 91 47.52 -15.28 -11.13
CA ALA A 91 48.88 -15.11 -11.63
C ALA A 91 49.71 -14.38 -10.55
N GLY A 92 50.84 -14.97 -10.15
CA GLY A 92 51.67 -14.50 -9.05
C GLY A 92 52.32 -13.13 -9.26
N ILE A 93 52.62 -12.48 -8.14
CA ILE A 93 53.84 -11.74 -7.78
C ILE A 93 53.51 -11.11 -6.40
N GLY A 94 54.43 -11.28 -5.46
CA GLY A 94 54.26 -10.84 -4.08
C GLY A 94 54.04 -9.33 -3.95
N THR A 95 53.15 -8.95 -3.03
CA THR A 95 53.38 -8.04 -1.88
C THR A 95 52.01 -7.61 -1.34
N GLY A 96 51.69 -8.00 -0.10
CA GLY A 96 50.78 -7.25 0.79
C GLY A 96 49.29 -7.11 0.40
N GLY A 97 48.67 -8.11 -0.21
CA GLY A 97 47.22 -8.07 -0.45
C GLY A 97 46.41 -8.42 0.80
N GLU A 98 45.72 -7.44 1.40
CA GLU A 98 44.74 -7.66 2.46
C GLU A 98 43.75 -8.79 2.08
N GLN A 99 43.57 -9.76 2.97
CA GLN A 99 42.49 -10.73 2.89
C GLN A 99 41.17 -9.98 2.76
N CYS A 100 40.50 -10.13 1.62
CA CYS A 100 39.15 -9.60 1.47
C CYS A 100 38.24 -10.39 2.40
N GLU A 101 37.85 -9.81 3.54
CA GLU A 101 36.75 -10.32 4.34
C GLU A 101 35.47 -10.23 3.47
N TRP A 102 35.15 -11.34 2.82
CA TRP A 102 33.85 -11.55 2.20
C TRP A 102 32.81 -11.44 3.31
N PHE A 103 31.96 -10.40 3.26
CA PHE A 103 30.76 -10.38 4.06
C PHE A 103 29.89 -11.54 3.58
N ASN A 104 30.00 -12.67 4.29
CA ASN A 104 29.28 -13.89 3.96
C ASN A 104 27.81 -13.65 4.31
N ARG A 105 27.06 -13.09 3.35
CA ARG A 105 25.60 -13.06 3.46
C ARG A 105 25.17 -14.50 3.72
N PRO A 106 24.31 -14.76 4.71
CA PRO A 106 23.90 -16.12 5.02
C PRO A 106 23.37 -16.78 3.75
N GLY A 107 24.10 -17.82 3.33
CA GLY A 107 23.70 -18.71 2.26
C GLY A 107 22.34 -19.31 2.60
N HIS A 108 21.45 -19.26 1.61
CA HIS A 108 20.18 -19.97 1.55
C HIS A 108 19.26 -19.86 2.79
N PHE A 109 18.18 -19.10 2.68
CA PHE A 109 17.10 -19.08 3.68
C PHE A 109 16.16 -20.23 3.35
N SER A 110 15.96 -21.15 4.31
CA SER A 110 15.03 -22.26 4.14
C SER A 110 13.56 -21.82 4.29
N GLY A 111 13.32 -20.66 4.90
CA GLY A 111 11.99 -20.08 5.06
C GLY A 111 12.00 -18.73 5.78
N THR A 112 10.81 -18.16 6.00
CA THR A 112 10.62 -16.82 6.59
C THR A 112 11.18 -16.71 8.01
N LEU A 113 10.97 -17.73 8.86
CA LEU A 113 11.46 -17.72 10.25
C LEU A 113 12.99 -17.87 10.31
N ASP A 114 13.54 -18.75 9.48
CA ASP A 114 14.99 -18.94 9.33
C ASP A 114 15.66 -17.64 8.85
N ALA A 115 15.07 -16.98 7.84
CA ALA A 115 15.51 -15.68 7.38
C ALA A 115 15.47 -14.62 8.49
N PHE A 116 14.38 -14.54 9.25
CA PHE A 116 14.25 -13.58 10.35
C PHE A 116 15.34 -13.78 11.42
N VAL A 117 15.56 -15.02 11.86
CA VAL A 117 16.58 -15.34 12.87
C VAL A 117 17.99 -15.07 12.35
N LYS A 118 18.30 -15.48 11.12
CA LYS A 118 19.61 -15.25 10.50
C LYS A 118 19.91 -13.77 10.33
N ILE A 119 18.95 -12.97 9.86
CA ILE A 119 19.12 -11.52 9.68
C ILE A 119 19.39 -10.85 11.02
N VAL A 120 18.61 -11.16 12.06
CA VAL A 120 18.79 -10.55 13.39
C VAL A 120 20.14 -10.93 14.00
N ARG A 121 20.60 -12.19 13.84
CA ARG A 121 21.89 -12.64 14.38
C ARG A 121 23.10 -12.07 13.64
N ILE A 122 23.01 -11.88 12.32
CA ILE A 122 24.16 -11.51 11.48
C ILE A 122 24.23 -10.00 11.22
N GLU A 123 23.11 -9.39 10.83
CA GLU A 123 23.04 -7.96 10.48
C GLU A 123 22.62 -7.08 11.67
N GLY A 124 22.11 -7.70 12.74
CA GLY A 124 21.58 -7.01 13.92
C GLY A 124 20.11 -6.60 13.79
N LEU A 125 19.49 -6.31 14.94
CA LEU A 125 18.05 -6.02 15.04
C LEU A 125 17.63 -4.78 14.22
N ARG A 126 18.50 -3.76 14.12
CA ARG A 126 18.20 -2.53 13.38
C ARG A 126 18.10 -2.75 11.86
N SER A 127 18.71 -3.81 11.32
CA SER A 127 18.63 -4.11 9.89
C SER A 127 17.20 -4.44 9.43
N LEU A 128 16.34 -4.92 10.32
CA LEU A 128 14.93 -5.17 10.02
C LEU A 128 14.13 -3.91 9.68
N TRP A 129 14.59 -2.72 10.07
CA TRP A 129 13.99 -1.44 9.71
C TRP A 129 14.79 -0.67 8.66
N SER A 130 15.71 -1.36 8.00
CA SER A 130 16.43 -0.79 6.88
C SER A 130 15.42 -0.36 5.79
N GLY A 131 15.49 0.90 5.34
CA GLY A 131 14.61 1.43 4.29
C GLY A 131 13.27 1.98 4.79
N LEU A 132 13.11 2.11 6.12
CA LEU A 132 11.93 2.71 6.73
C LEU A 132 11.74 4.18 6.31
N SER A 133 12.81 4.97 6.21
CA SER A 133 12.70 6.41 5.89
C SER A 133 12.09 6.73 4.51
N PRO A 134 12.56 6.16 3.36
CA PRO A 134 11.89 6.37 2.07
C PRO A 134 10.48 5.75 2.04
N THR A 135 10.25 4.71 2.86
CA THR A 135 8.93 4.08 3.01
C THR A 135 7.93 5.02 3.68
N MET A 136 8.29 5.62 4.81
CA MET A 136 7.44 6.58 5.53
C MET A 136 7.18 7.84 4.69
N LEU A 137 8.21 8.37 4.01
CA LEU A 137 8.08 9.58 3.20
C LEU A 137 7.05 9.43 2.07
N SER A 138 7.01 8.26 1.43
CA SER A 138 6.03 7.98 0.37
C SER A 138 4.70 7.45 0.88
N ALA A 139 4.68 6.81 2.06
CA ALA A 139 3.46 6.31 2.68
C ALA A 139 2.51 7.44 3.11
N ILE A 140 3.04 8.53 3.70
CA ILE A 140 2.21 9.62 4.24
C ILE A 140 1.32 10.27 3.15
N PRO A 141 1.85 10.77 2.01
CA PRO A 141 1.01 11.42 1.01
C PRO A 141 -0.01 10.44 0.41
N ALA A 142 0.40 9.18 0.21
CA ALA A 142 -0.45 8.15 -0.37
C ALA A 142 -1.64 7.82 0.53
N THR A 143 -1.42 7.63 1.83
CA THR A 143 -2.50 7.32 2.78
C THR A 143 -3.39 8.52 3.04
N VAL A 144 -2.82 9.71 3.24
CA VAL A 144 -3.58 10.95 3.45
C VAL A 144 -4.54 11.17 2.29
N PHE A 145 -4.03 11.10 1.06
CA PHE A 145 -4.85 11.30 -0.13
C PHE A 145 -5.92 10.22 -0.26
N TYR A 146 -5.56 8.95 -0.06
CA TYR A 146 -6.50 7.83 -0.14
C TYR A 146 -7.65 7.93 0.87
N PHE A 147 -7.36 8.13 2.16
CA PHE A 147 -8.38 8.23 3.21
C PHE A 147 -9.27 9.45 3.03
N THR A 148 -8.69 10.59 2.62
CA THR A 148 -9.45 11.80 2.32
C THR A 148 -10.42 11.54 1.16
N MET A 149 -9.94 11.00 0.04
CA MET A 149 -10.80 10.71 -1.12
C MET A 149 -11.88 9.68 -0.77
N TYR A 150 -11.54 8.65 0.02
CA TYR A 150 -12.49 7.64 0.46
C TYR A 150 -13.61 8.25 1.31
N ASP A 151 -13.27 8.98 2.37
CA ASP A 151 -14.26 9.58 3.26
C ASP A 151 -15.15 10.59 2.52
N ASN A 152 -14.55 11.37 1.60
CA ASN A 152 -15.27 12.34 0.78
C ASN A 152 -16.27 11.68 -0.14
N MET A 153 -15.84 10.65 -0.86
CA MET A 153 -16.68 9.90 -1.79
C MET A 153 -17.77 9.14 -1.04
N LEU A 154 -17.44 8.52 0.10
CA LEU A 154 -18.39 7.79 0.92
C LEU A 154 -19.47 8.71 1.49
N CYS A 155 -19.10 9.90 1.97
CA CYS A 155 -20.04 10.90 2.46
C CYS A 155 -20.99 11.37 1.34
N MET A 156 -20.43 11.72 0.18
CA MET A 156 -21.22 12.14 -0.98
C MET A 156 -22.22 11.05 -1.40
N LEU A 157 -21.77 9.80 -1.48
CA LEU A 157 -22.59 8.68 -1.92
C LEU A 157 -23.68 8.32 -0.90
N ARG A 158 -23.37 8.40 0.41
CA ARG A 158 -24.36 8.25 1.49
C ARG A 158 -25.42 9.34 1.47
N ASN A 159 -25.03 10.61 1.25
CA ASN A 159 -25.97 11.72 1.16
C ASN A 159 -26.87 11.59 -0.07
N ALA A 160 -26.32 11.19 -1.21
CA ALA A 160 -27.09 10.92 -2.42
C ALA A 160 -28.10 9.78 -2.24
N LEU A 161 -27.72 8.71 -1.52
CA LEU A 161 -28.60 7.58 -1.20
C LEU A 161 -29.66 7.95 -0.16
N ALA A 162 -29.34 8.77 0.83
CA ALA A 162 -30.33 9.25 1.82
C ALA A 162 -31.42 10.11 1.17
N SER A 163 -31.10 10.82 0.08
CA SER A 163 -32.09 11.56 -0.71
C SER A 163 -33.03 10.64 -1.51
N ASN A 164 -32.67 9.37 -1.69
CA ASN A 164 -33.37 8.43 -2.57
C ASN A 164 -34.12 7.37 -1.73
N LYS A 165 -35.35 7.67 -1.31
CA LYS A 165 -36.18 6.82 -0.41
C LYS A 165 -36.48 5.40 -0.93
N ASN A 166 -36.18 5.10 -2.20
CA ASN A 166 -36.52 3.83 -2.86
C ASN A 166 -35.37 2.79 -2.88
N SER A 167 -34.17 3.13 -2.39
CA SER A 167 -33.07 2.15 -2.36
C SER A 167 -33.22 1.18 -1.19
N THR A 168 -33.16 -0.13 -1.47
CA THR A 168 -33.05 -1.18 -0.47
C THR A 168 -31.84 -0.91 0.44
N LEU A 169 -32.13 -0.59 1.70
CA LEU A 169 -31.16 -0.14 2.71
C LEU A 169 -29.96 -1.11 2.86
N SER A 170 -30.17 -2.40 2.63
CA SER A 170 -29.15 -3.45 2.71
C SER A 170 -28.13 -3.42 1.55
N GLY A 171 -28.60 -3.21 0.30
CA GLY A 171 -27.71 -3.16 -0.87
C GLY A 171 -26.87 -1.88 -0.89
N ALA A 172 -27.48 -0.75 -0.49
CA ALA A 172 -26.81 0.54 -0.36
C ALA A 172 -25.65 0.51 0.64
N ALA A 173 -25.81 -0.22 1.76
CA ALA A 173 -24.77 -0.37 2.79
C ALA A 173 -23.51 -1.11 2.30
N PHE A 174 -23.65 -2.02 1.32
CA PHE A 174 -22.52 -2.76 0.75
C PHE A 174 -21.93 -2.08 -0.50
N MET A 175 -22.80 -1.56 -1.37
CA MET A 175 -22.39 -0.93 -2.63
C MET A 175 -21.75 0.44 -2.45
N ALA A 176 -22.20 1.24 -1.47
CA ALA A 176 -21.64 2.57 -1.28
C ALA A 176 -20.16 2.54 -0.85
N PRO A 177 -19.75 1.74 0.16
CA PRO A 177 -18.34 1.57 0.48
C PRO A 177 -17.53 0.95 -0.66
N LEU A 178 -18.14 0.07 -1.45
CA LEU A 178 -17.49 -0.55 -2.61
C LEU A 178 -17.09 0.51 -3.63
N LEU A 179 -18.06 1.30 -4.10
CA LEU A 179 -17.86 2.34 -5.11
C LEU A 179 -16.98 3.47 -4.58
N ALA A 180 -17.15 3.87 -3.32
CA ALA A 180 -16.27 4.86 -2.71
C ALA A 180 -14.82 4.36 -2.65
N GLY A 181 -14.62 3.10 -2.27
CA GLY A 181 -13.31 2.45 -2.23
C GLY A 181 -12.65 2.34 -3.60
N THR A 182 -13.39 1.97 -4.65
CA THR A 182 -12.84 1.84 -6.02
C THR A 182 -12.46 3.18 -6.62
N VAL A 183 -13.34 4.18 -6.52
CA VAL A 183 -13.08 5.52 -7.07
C VAL A 183 -11.92 6.18 -6.32
N ALA A 184 -11.95 6.17 -4.98
CA ALA A 184 -10.87 6.73 -4.17
C ALA A 184 -9.52 6.06 -4.45
N ARG A 185 -9.49 4.73 -4.59
CA ARG A 185 -8.23 4.02 -4.92
C ARG A 185 -7.73 4.37 -6.31
N THR A 186 -8.61 4.45 -7.30
CA THR A 186 -8.23 4.81 -8.69
C THR A 186 -7.58 6.19 -8.73
N MET A 187 -8.19 7.17 -8.06
CA MET A 187 -7.65 8.52 -7.96
C MET A 187 -6.31 8.54 -7.22
N ALA A 188 -6.23 7.85 -6.07
CA ALA A 188 -5.02 7.79 -5.27
C ALA A 188 -3.84 7.16 -6.04
N VAL A 189 -4.06 6.01 -6.68
CA VAL A 189 -3.03 5.34 -7.48
C VAL A 189 -2.57 6.25 -8.63
N SER A 190 -3.49 6.95 -9.29
CA SER A 190 -3.15 7.82 -10.42
C SER A 190 -2.25 9.00 -10.02
N VAL A 191 -2.48 9.57 -8.83
CA VAL A 191 -1.66 10.67 -8.28
C VAL A 191 -0.32 10.16 -7.74
N VAL A 192 -0.32 8.99 -7.10
CA VAL A 192 0.86 8.44 -6.40
C VAL A 192 1.81 7.67 -7.34
N SER A 193 1.32 7.17 -8.48
CA SER A 193 2.10 6.34 -9.41
C SER A 193 3.47 6.92 -9.81
N PRO A 194 3.60 8.22 -10.15
CA PRO A 194 4.92 8.79 -10.46
C PRO A 194 5.88 8.75 -9.27
N VAL A 195 5.39 9.00 -8.06
CA VAL A 195 6.21 8.95 -6.83
C VAL A 195 6.63 7.53 -6.51
N GLU A 196 5.74 6.56 -6.70
CA GLU A 196 6.04 5.13 -6.59
C GLU A 196 7.07 4.68 -7.62
N LEU A 197 7.00 5.16 -8.86
CA LEU A 197 8.01 4.88 -9.89
C LEU A 197 9.39 5.41 -9.47
N VAL A 198 9.45 6.63 -8.93
CA VAL A 198 10.72 7.20 -8.44
C VAL A 198 11.28 6.39 -7.28
N ARG A 199 10.42 6.04 -6.31
CA ARG A 199 10.81 5.20 -5.18
C ARG A 199 11.32 3.84 -5.63
N THR A 200 10.61 3.18 -6.54
CA THR A 200 10.99 1.85 -7.04
C THR A 200 12.31 1.90 -7.80
N LYS A 201 12.53 2.92 -8.66
CA LYS A 201 13.83 3.13 -9.31
C LYS A 201 14.95 3.35 -8.30
N MET A 202 14.70 4.13 -7.25
CA MET A 202 15.68 4.40 -6.19
C MET A 202 15.97 3.17 -5.31
N GLN A 203 15.02 2.23 -5.22
CA GLN A 203 15.21 0.96 -4.52
C GLN A 203 15.89 -0.11 -5.40
N SER A 204 15.67 -0.07 -6.71
CA SER A 204 16.31 -1.00 -7.66
C SER A 204 17.71 -0.57 -8.06
N GLU A 205 17.93 0.73 -8.25
CA GLU A 205 19.18 1.32 -8.70
C GLU A 205 19.72 2.31 -7.66
N ARG A 206 21.04 2.31 -7.49
CA ARG A 206 21.76 3.19 -6.56
C ARG A 206 21.94 4.58 -7.16
N LEU A 207 20.84 5.29 -7.34
CA LEU A 207 20.87 6.64 -7.87
C LEU A 207 20.82 7.64 -6.71
N SER A 208 21.78 8.54 -6.65
CA SER A 208 21.68 9.77 -5.86
C SER A 208 20.46 10.58 -6.30
N TYR A 209 19.88 11.41 -5.43
CA TYR A 209 18.73 12.26 -5.75
C TYR A 209 18.94 13.09 -7.03
N ARG A 210 20.17 13.54 -7.31
CA ARG A 210 20.53 14.23 -8.56
C ARG A 210 20.45 13.33 -9.78
N GLU A 211 20.92 12.09 -9.67
CA GLU A 211 20.93 11.10 -10.74
C GLU A 211 19.52 10.60 -11.04
N ILE A 212 18.67 10.47 -10.02
CA ILE A 212 17.24 10.18 -10.16
C ILE A 212 16.54 11.28 -10.95
N ARG A 213 16.77 12.55 -10.60
CA ARG A 213 16.20 13.67 -11.35
C ARG A 213 16.63 13.63 -12.81
N GLY A 214 17.91 13.37 -13.06
CA GLY A 214 18.43 13.16 -14.42
C GLY A 214 17.82 11.95 -15.13
N ALA A 215 17.57 10.85 -14.43
CA ALA A 215 16.92 9.66 -14.96
C ALA A 215 15.45 9.92 -15.31
N ILE A 216 14.69 10.62 -14.46
CA ILE A 216 13.31 11.02 -14.73
C ILE A 216 13.25 11.91 -15.96
N VAL A 217 14.10 12.94 -16.04
CA VAL A 217 14.14 13.85 -17.19
C VAL A 217 14.47 13.10 -18.47
N ARG A 218 15.44 12.17 -18.43
CA ARG A 218 15.76 11.29 -19.57
C ARG A 218 14.59 10.42 -19.97
N THR A 219 13.93 9.75 -19.03
CA THR A 219 12.75 8.93 -19.28
C THR A 219 11.60 9.74 -19.90
N VAL A 220 11.33 10.94 -19.39
CA VAL A 220 10.28 11.80 -19.96
C VAL A 220 10.64 12.29 -21.37
N LYS A 221 11.93 12.54 -21.64
CA LYS A 221 12.40 12.93 -22.98
C LYS A 221 12.39 11.77 -23.98
N SER A 222 12.71 10.54 -23.55
CA SER A 222 12.79 9.37 -24.44
C SER A 222 11.44 8.70 -24.68
N ASP A 223 10.68 8.47 -23.61
CA ASP A 223 9.48 7.63 -23.61
C ASP A 223 8.20 8.46 -23.44
N GLY A 224 8.33 9.79 -23.27
CA GLY A 224 7.24 10.72 -23.04
C GLY A 224 6.79 10.80 -21.57
N TYR A 225 5.84 11.69 -21.31
CA TYR A 225 5.29 11.92 -19.97
C TYR A 225 4.51 10.72 -19.41
N MET A 226 3.88 9.92 -20.28
CA MET A 226 3.14 8.71 -19.91
C MET A 226 4.04 7.60 -19.33
N ALA A 227 5.35 7.66 -19.56
CA ALA A 227 6.31 6.72 -18.97
C ALA A 227 6.34 6.78 -17.43
N LEU A 228 5.92 7.89 -16.82
CA LEU A 228 5.80 8.02 -15.37
C LEU A 228 4.69 7.14 -14.77
N TRP A 229 3.73 6.71 -15.58
CA TRP A 229 2.64 5.79 -15.20
C TRP A 229 2.90 4.36 -15.66
N ARG A 230 4.15 4.01 -16.01
CA ARG A 230 4.51 2.64 -16.36
C ARG A 230 4.22 1.70 -15.18
N GLY A 231 3.37 0.70 -15.42
CA GLY A 231 2.90 -0.22 -14.38
C GLY A 231 1.60 0.19 -13.67
N TRP A 232 1.02 1.34 -14.01
CA TRP A 232 -0.26 1.83 -13.46
C TRP A 232 -1.38 0.80 -13.58
N THR A 233 -1.55 0.19 -14.77
CA THR A 233 -2.57 -0.84 -15.02
C THR A 233 -2.43 -2.04 -14.08
N ALA A 234 -1.20 -2.52 -13.88
CA ALA A 234 -0.91 -3.63 -12.99
C ALA A 234 -1.11 -3.25 -11.50
N THR A 235 -0.95 -1.98 -11.14
CA THR A 235 -1.27 -1.48 -9.80
C THR A 235 -2.77 -1.38 -9.59
N ILE A 236 -3.51 -0.79 -10.52
CA ILE A 236 -4.97 -0.70 -10.46
C ILE A 236 -5.63 -2.08 -10.38
N MET A 237 -5.22 -3.03 -11.22
CA MET A 237 -5.86 -4.34 -11.26
C MET A 237 -5.68 -5.14 -9.96
N ARG A 238 -4.66 -4.81 -9.17
CA ARG A 238 -4.46 -5.36 -7.83
C ARG A 238 -5.21 -4.55 -6.76
N ASP A 239 -5.07 -3.23 -6.80
CA ASP A 239 -5.48 -2.36 -5.70
C ASP A 239 -6.99 -2.08 -5.70
N ILE A 240 -7.63 -2.01 -6.87
CA ILE A 240 -9.08 -1.77 -6.98
C ILE A 240 -9.88 -2.95 -6.40
N PRO A 241 -9.68 -4.21 -6.82
CA PRO A 241 -10.41 -5.34 -6.22
C PRO A 241 -10.18 -5.43 -4.71
N PHE A 242 -8.95 -5.17 -4.27
CA PHE A 242 -8.61 -5.24 -2.85
C PHE A 242 -9.38 -4.17 -2.08
N SER A 243 -9.41 -2.94 -2.56
CA SER A 243 -10.06 -1.82 -1.87
C SER A 243 -11.58 -1.94 -1.87
N ALA A 244 -12.16 -2.43 -2.97
CA ALA A 244 -13.58 -2.71 -3.08
C ALA A 244 -14.03 -3.70 -1.99
N VAL A 245 -13.38 -4.86 -1.94
CA VAL A 245 -13.70 -5.92 -0.98
C VAL A 245 -13.40 -5.47 0.45
N TYR A 246 -12.25 -4.84 0.66
CA TYR A 246 -11.80 -4.39 1.97
C TYR A 246 -12.81 -3.42 2.61
N TRP A 247 -13.16 -2.34 1.92
CA TRP A 247 -14.05 -1.32 2.48
C TRP A 247 -15.48 -1.81 2.63
N SER A 248 -16.00 -2.61 1.68
CA SER A 248 -17.31 -3.23 1.83
C SER A 248 -17.38 -4.15 3.03
N LEU A 249 -16.37 -5.00 3.24
CA LEU A 249 -16.32 -5.88 4.41
C LEU A 249 -16.08 -5.11 5.71
N TYR A 250 -15.27 -4.07 5.69
CA TYR A 250 -15.01 -3.23 6.86
C TYR A 250 -16.27 -2.51 7.33
N GLU A 251 -16.95 -1.79 6.44
CA GLU A 251 -18.18 -1.04 6.76
C GLU A 251 -19.35 -1.97 7.09
N PHE A 252 -19.36 -3.20 6.59
CA PHE A 252 -20.34 -4.22 6.94
C PHE A 252 -20.07 -4.90 8.28
N SER A 253 -18.80 -5.19 8.59
CA SER A 253 -18.41 -5.88 9.84
C SER A 253 -18.44 -4.95 11.04
N LYS A 254 -18.04 -3.68 10.88
CA LYS A 254 -17.99 -2.66 11.94
C LYS A 254 -19.29 -2.53 12.76
N PRO A 255 -20.48 -2.29 12.17
CA PRO A 255 -21.72 -2.13 12.95
C PRO A 255 -22.14 -3.43 13.65
N ARG A 256 -21.89 -4.59 13.03
CA ARG A 256 -22.22 -5.89 13.65
C ARG A 256 -21.34 -6.19 14.86
N LEU A 257 -20.06 -5.88 14.75
CA LEU A 257 -19.11 -6.06 15.85
C LEU A 257 -19.42 -5.11 17.01
N LEU A 258 -19.89 -3.89 16.72
CA LEU A 258 -20.39 -2.94 17.72
C LEU A 258 -21.64 -3.45 18.45
N GLN A 259 -22.57 -4.04 17.71
CA GLN A 259 -23.78 -4.66 18.27
C GLN A 259 -23.43 -5.84 19.19
N ILE A 260 -22.56 -6.75 18.75
CA ILE A 260 -22.10 -7.90 19.54
C ILE A 260 -21.36 -7.45 20.80
N ALA A 261 -20.55 -6.39 20.71
CA ALA A 261 -19.82 -5.84 21.84
C ALA A 261 -20.67 -4.95 22.76
N HIS A 262 -21.96 -4.71 22.44
CA HIS A 262 -22.84 -3.76 23.14
C HIS A 262 -22.21 -2.37 23.33
N ARG A 263 -21.53 -1.84 22.30
CA ARG A 263 -20.88 -0.52 22.34
C ARG A 263 -21.43 0.42 21.27
N GLN A 264 -21.56 1.69 21.65
CA GLN A 264 -21.98 2.78 20.75
C GLN A 264 -20.83 3.37 19.92
N GLN A 265 -19.57 3.16 20.35
CA GLN A 265 -18.38 3.71 19.71
C GLN A 265 -17.35 2.60 19.48
N PRO A 266 -16.64 2.60 18.33
CA PRO A 266 -15.53 1.67 18.12
C PRO A 266 -14.45 1.89 19.18
N ASN A 267 -13.79 0.85 19.64
CA ASN A 267 -12.51 0.99 20.32
C ASN A 267 -11.38 0.48 19.41
N PHE A 268 -10.14 0.63 19.87
CA PHE A 268 -8.97 0.23 19.10
C PHE A 268 -9.07 -1.24 18.73
N ALA A 269 -9.40 -2.10 19.70
CA ALA A 269 -9.50 -3.55 19.52
C ALA A 269 -10.55 -3.96 18.48
N LEU A 270 -11.73 -3.33 18.47
CA LEU A 270 -12.81 -3.62 17.53
C LEU A 270 -12.45 -3.13 16.12
N SER A 271 -11.85 -1.94 16.02
CA SER A 271 -11.36 -1.38 14.76
C SER A 271 -10.20 -2.21 14.20
N PHE A 272 -9.32 -2.69 15.08
CA PHE A 272 -8.22 -3.59 14.77
C PHE A 272 -8.74 -4.95 14.27
N ALA A 273 -9.67 -5.57 15.00
CA ALA A 273 -10.23 -6.87 14.64
C ALA A 273 -11.03 -6.83 13.33
N SER A 274 -11.88 -5.80 13.14
CA SER A 274 -12.60 -5.59 11.88
C SER A 274 -11.65 -5.29 10.71
N GLY A 275 -10.60 -4.50 10.95
CA GLY A 275 -9.53 -4.25 9.97
C GLY A 275 -8.73 -5.50 9.59
N ALA A 276 -8.41 -6.35 10.58
CA ALA A 276 -7.72 -7.63 10.35
C ALA A 276 -8.58 -8.62 9.57
N LEU A 277 -9.86 -8.75 9.93
CA LEU A 277 -10.81 -9.65 9.28
C LEU A 277 -11.05 -9.25 7.83
N SER A 278 -11.43 -7.98 7.61
CA SER A 278 -11.65 -7.44 6.26
C SER A 278 -10.38 -7.53 5.41
N GLY A 279 -9.21 -7.19 5.98
CA GLY A 279 -7.91 -7.30 5.31
C GLY A 279 -7.55 -8.73 4.92
N SER A 280 -7.80 -9.70 5.79
CA SER A 280 -7.52 -11.13 5.52
C SER A 280 -8.39 -11.68 4.40
N VAL A 281 -9.70 -11.43 4.47
CA VAL A 281 -10.65 -11.90 3.45
C VAL A 281 -10.38 -11.22 2.11
N ALA A 282 -10.15 -9.90 2.11
CA ALA A 282 -9.77 -9.18 0.90
C ALA A 282 -8.47 -9.74 0.29
N ALA A 283 -7.44 -9.96 1.12
CA ALA A 283 -6.16 -10.50 0.67
C ALA A 283 -6.28 -11.90 0.02
N LEU A 284 -7.16 -12.76 0.53
CA LEU A 284 -7.41 -14.09 -0.04
C LEU A 284 -8.16 -14.00 -1.37
N LEU A 285 -9.23 -13.19 -1.41
CA LEU A 285 -10.06 -13.04 -2.61
C LEU A 285 -9.30 -12.36 -3.76
N THR A 286 -8.36 -11.48 -3.46
CA THR A 286 -7.56 -10.78 -4.48
C THR A 286 -6.23 -11.43 -4.78
N LEU A 287 -5.93 -12.56 -4.15
CA LEU A 287 -4.67 -13.28 -4.36
C LEU A 287 -4.44 -13.69 -5.83
N PRO A 288 -5.44 -14.12 -6.62
CA PRO A 288 -5.24 -14.39 -8.03
C PRO A 288 -4.68 -13.19 -8.80
N PHE A 289 -5.17 -11.97 -8.52
CA PHE A 289 -4.68 -10.75 -9.17
C PHE A 289 -3.25 -10.39 -8.72
N ASP A 290 -2.92 -10.66 -7.45
CA ASP A 290 -1.56 -10.51 -6.93
C ASP A 290 -0.59 -11.46 -7.65
N VAL A 291 -0.96 -12.73 -7.82
CA VAL A 291 -0.12 -13.76 -8.48
C VAL A 291 0.08 -13.45 -9.96
N VAL A 292 -0.97 -13.03 -10.66
CA VAL A 292 -0.85 -12.69 -12.08
C VAL A 292 0.07 -11.47 -12.28
N LYS A 293 -0.04 -10.45 -11.41
CA LYS A 293 0.86 -9.30 -11.43
C LYS A 293 2.32 -9.71 -11.22
N THR A 294 2.61 -10.55 -10.23
CA THR A 294 3.99 -10.98 -9.95
C THR A 294 4.54 -11.80 -11.11
N HIS A 295 3.74 -12.68 -11.71
CA HIS A 295 4.15 -13.44 -12.90
C HIS A 295 4.45 -12.51 -14.08
N GLN A 296 3.58 -11.53 -14.34
CA GLN A 296 3.79 -10.53 -15.39
C GLN A 296 5.06 -9.72 -15.15
N GLN A 297 5.34 -9.30 -13.91
CA GLN A 297 6.58 -8.59 -13.56
C GLN A 297 7.83 -9.45 -13.75
N ILE A 298 7.76 -10.76 -13.45
CA ILE A 298 8.87 -11.69 -13.68
C ILE A 298 9.13 -11.84 -15.19
N THR A 299 8.07 -12.05 -15.99
CA THR A 299 8.19 -12.19 -17.45
C THR A 299 8.77 -10.93 -18.09
N LEU A 300 8.30 -9.75 -17.69
CA LEU A 300 8.85 -8.48 -18.19
C LEU A 300 10.33 -8.31 -17.78
N GLY A 301 10.69 -8.68 -16.55
CA GLY A 301 12.07 -8.63 -16.09
C GLY A 301 13.01 -9.57 -16.85
N GLN A 302 12.53 -10.73 -17.30
CA GLN A 302 13.29 -11.65 -18.16
C GLN A 302 13.54 -11.06 -19.55
N ILE A 303 12.50 -10.47 -20.15
CA ILE A 303 12.59 -9.82 -21.47
C ILE A 303 13.58 -8.65 -21.42
N ASP A 304 13.54 -7.83 -20.37
CA ASP A 304 14.47 -6.72 -20.22
C ASP A 304 15.91 -7.21 -20.01
N ALA A 305 16.12 -8.29 -19.25
CA ALA A 305 17.44 -8.90 -19.08
C ALA A 305 18.01 -9.48 -20.40
N GLU A 306 17.17 -10.17 -21.18
CA GLU A 306 17.55 -10.72 -22.50
C GLU A 306 17.93 -9.62 -23.50
N ARG A 307 17.20 -8.49 -23.49
CA ARG A 307 17.53 -7.31 -24.31
C ARG A 307 18.90 -6.72 -23.96
N HIS A 308 19.24 -6.66 -22.68
CA HIS A 308 20.54 -6.18 -22.24
C HIS A 308 21.69 -7.14 -22.58
N ALA A 309 21.44 -8.45 -22.51
CA ALA A 309 22.44 -9.46 -22.84
C ALA A 309 22.78 -9.52 -24.34
N HIS A 310 21.78 -9.35 -25.23
CA HIS A 310 21.99 -9.58 -26.65
C HIS A 310 22.37 -8.35 -27.47
N HIS A 311 22.30 -7.12 -26.96
CA HIS A 311 22.65 -5.89 -27.69
C HIS A 311 21.99 -5.76 -29.10
N GLU A 312 20.94 -6.55 -29.36
CA GLU A 312 20.33 -6.72 -30.67
C GLU A 312 18.92 -6.10 -30.63
N LYS A 313 18.67 -5.13 -31.52
CA LYS A 313 17.43 -4.33 -31.55
C LYS A 313 16.19 -5.12 -31.99
N THR A 314 16.34 -6.38 -32.38
CA THR A 314 15.29 -7.20 -32.99
C THR A 314 15.32 -8.62 -32.44
N VAL A 315 15.12 -8.77 -31.13
CA VAL A 315 14.61 -10.06 -30.62
C VAL A 315 13.18 -10.16 -31.13
N ASN A 316 12.92 -11.17 -31.98
CA ASN A 316 11.57 -11.56 -32.36
C ASN A 316 10.76 -11.68 -31.07
N MET A 317 9.83 -10.74 -30.88
CA MET A 317 8.95 -10.67 -29.72
C MET A 317 8.02 -11.87 -29.80
N SER A 318 8.54 -13.05 -29.42
CA SER A 318 7.76 -14.27 -29.35
C SER A 318 6.55 -13.93 -28.51
N THR A 319 5.40 -14.25 -29.07
CA THR A 319 4.04 -13.86 -28.73
C THR A 319 3.65 -14.31 -27.33
N ARG A 320 4.38 -13.85 -26.31
CA ARG A 320 4.10 -14.14 -24.91
C ARG A 320 2.98 -13.18 -24.53
N ASN A 321 1.85 -13.76 -24.18
CA ASN A 321 0.62 -13.02 -23.97
C ASN A 321 0.83 -12.04 -22.80
N THR A 322 1.08 -10.76 -23.11
CA THR A 322 1.29 -9.70 -22.11
C THR A 322 0.00 -9.30 -21.43
N ASN A 323 -1.14 -9.76 -21.95
CA ASN A 323 -2.44 -9.51 -21.40
C ASN A 323 -2.62 -10.29 -20.11
N MET A 324 -2.99 -9.59 -19.05
CA MET A 324 -3.07 -10.11 -17.69
C MET A 324 -4.01 -11.34 -17.59
N PHE A 325 -5.14 -11.33 -18.32
CA PHE A 325 -6.05 -12.47 -18.41
C PHE A 325 -5.47 -13.66 -19.19
N GLY A 326 -4.58 -13.40 -20.15
CA GLY A 326 -3.83 -14.42 -20.87
C GLY A 326 -2.88 -15.17 -19.93
N VAL A 327 -2.12 -14.41 -19.13
CA VAL A 327 -1.23 -14.96 -18.09
C VAL A 327 -2.02 -15.77 -17.05
N MET A 328 -3.18 -15.27 -16.63
CA MET A 328 -4.05 -16.00 -15.70
C MET A 328 -4.50 -17.34 -16.27
N ARG A 329 -4.97 -17.37 -17.53
CA ARG A 329 -5.39 -18.60 -18.21
C ARG A 329 -4.22 -19.56 -18.40
N GLU A 330 -3.05 -19.07 -18.80
CA GLU A 330 -1.83 -19.86 -18.96
C GLU A 330 -1.42 -20.51 -17.63
N LEU A 331 -1.48 -19.77 -16.53
CA LEU A 331 -1.12 -20.26 -15.21
C LEU A 331 -2.07 -21.36 -14.72
N VAL A 332 -3.38 -21.17 -14.92
CA VAL A 332 -4.38 -22.18 -14.58
C VAL A 332 -4.23 -23.44 -15.43
N ASN A 333 -3.95 -23.30 -16.73
CA ASN A 333 -3.77 -24.44 -17.62
C ASN A 333 -2.48 -25.21 -17.34
N SER A 334 -1.40 -24.54 -16.91
CA SER A 334 -0.10 -25.17 -16.68
C SER A 334 0.07 -25.78 -15.29
N LYS A 335 -0.41 -25.10 -14.23
CA LYS A 335 -0.19 -25.49 -12.82
C LYS A 335 -1.49 -25.73 -12.04
N GLY A 336 -2.65 -25.61 -12.68
CA GLY A 336 -3.95 -25.75 -12.06
C GLY A 336 -4.39 -24.51 -11.26
N LEU A 337 -5.59 -24.59 -10.68
CA LEU A 337 -6.19 -23.49 -9.90
C LEU A 337 -5.43 -23.16 -8.61
N GLY A 338 -4.74 -24.13 -8.00
CA GLY A 338 -3.96 -23.92 -6.78
C GLY A 338 -2.78 -22.95 -6.97
N ALA A 339 -2.30 -22.79 -8.21
CA ALA A 339 -1.24 -21.84 -8.54
C ALA A 339 -1.65 -20.38 -8.27
N LEU A 340 -2.93 -20.04 -8.44
CA LEU A 340 -3.46 -18.70 -8.18
C LEU A 340 -3.48 -18.33 -6.68
N PHE A 341 -3.41 -19.33 -5.80
CA PHE A 341 -3.39 -19.14 -4.35
C PHE A 341 -2.02 -19.42 -3.73
N THR A 342 -0.98 -19.57 -4.56
CA THR A 342 0.39 -19.76 -4.08
C THR A 342 0.86 -18.51 -3.34
N GLY A 343 1.27 -18.67 -2.08
CA GLY A 343 1.69 -17.54 -1.24
C GLY A 343 0.56 -16.88 -0.43
N ALA A 344 -0.59 -17.53 -0.26
CA ALA A 344 -1.70 -17.03 0.56
C ALA A 344 -1.29 -16.69 2.00
N VAL A 345 -0.61 -17.62 2.68
CA VAL A 345 -0.16 -17.45 4.07
C VAL A 345 0.73 -16.21 4.26
N PRO A 346 1.86 -16.06 3.53
CA PRO A 346 2.70 -14.87 3.70
C PRO A 346 2.00 -13.57 3.28
N ARG A 347 1.01 -13.64 2.37
CA ARG A 347 0.20 -12.47 2.00
C ARG A 347 -0.71 -12.05 3.15
N VAL A 348 -1.50 -12.97 3.71
CA VAL A 348 -2.42 -12.68 4.84
C VAL A 348 -1.64 -12.25 6.07
N ALA A 349 -0.54 -12.95 6.40
CA ALA A 349 0.32 -12.61 7.54
C ALA A 349 0.91 -11.19 7.45
N ARG A 350 1.06 -10.63 6.24
CA ARG A 350 1.49 -9.24 6.04
C ARG A 350 0.32 -8.26 6.06
N VAL A 351 -0.73 -8.56 5.31
CA VAL A 351 -1.83 -7.62 5.06
C VAL A 351 -2.72 -7.44 6.28
N ALA A 352 -3.02 -8.52 7.00
CA ALA A 352 -3.93 -8.46 8.13
C ALA A 352 -3.40 -7.53 9.24
N PRO A 353 -2.14 -7.64 9.71
CA PRO A 353 -1.60 -6.69 10.69
C PRO A 353 -1.50 -5.27 10.14
N ALA A 354 -1.10 -5.12 8.87
CA ALA A 354 -0.96 -3.81 8.24
C ALA A 354 -2.28 -3.02 8.25
N CYS A 355 -3.37 -3.67 7.80
CA CYS A 355 -4.71 -3.11 7.77
C CYS A 355 -5.28 -2.89 9.18
N ALA A 356 -5.08 -3.84 10.09
CA ALA A 356 -5.57 -3.76 11.46
C ALA A 356 -4.98 -2.57 12.23
N VAL A 357 -3.66 -2.41 12.15
CA VAL A 357 -2.94 -1.29 12.77
C VAL A 357 -3.35 0.04 12.15
N MET A 358 -3.39 0.11 10.81
CA MET A 358 -3.68 1.35 10.10
C MET A 358 -5.06 1.90 10.48
N ILE A 359 -6.08 1.06 10.40
CA ILE A 359 -7.46 1.43 10.75
C ILE A 359 -7.63 1.63 12.25
N GLY A 360 -7.02 0.77 13.08
CA GLY A 360 -7.07 0.91 14.53
C GLY A 360 -6.58 2.29 14.97
N CYS A 361 -5.41 2.71 14.50
CA CYS A 361 -4.86 4.03 14.78
C CYS A 361 -5.73 5.16 14.19
N TYR A 362 -6.21 4.99 12.96
CA TYR A 362 -7.03 6.00 12.29
C TYR A 362 -8.34 6.27 13.03
N GLU A 363 -9.08 5.23 13.41
CA GLU A 363 -10.38 5.34 14.09
C GLU A 363 -10.24 5.89 15.51
N GLU A 364 -9.23 5.46 16.27
CA GLU A 364 -8.97 5.98 17.62
C GLU A 364 -8.65 7.48 17.59
N LEU A 365 -7.76 7.91 16.69
CA LEU A 365 -7.40 9.31 16.57
C LEU A 365 -8.57 10.17 16.09
N LYS A 366 -9.38 9.66 15.15
CA LYS A 366 -10.61 10.32 14.74
C LYS A 366 -11.56 10.53 15.91
N GLN A 367 -11.77 9.51 16.74
CA GLN A 367 -12.63 9.63 17.92
C GLN A 367 -12.07 10.58 18.96
N PHE A 368 -10.76 10.55 19.19
CA PHE A 368 -10.09 11.49 20.08
C PHE A 368 -10.32 12.94 19.64
N PHE A 369 -10.12 13.24 18.36
CA PHE A 369 -10.38 14.58 17.82
C PHE A 369 -11.86 14.96 17.84
N ALA A 370 -12.76 14.02 17.52
CA ALA A 370 -14.20 14.25 17.60
C ALA A 370 -14.65 14.62 19.03
N ARG A 371 -14.17 13.88 20.05
CA ARG A 371 -14.45 14.18 21.46
C ARG A 371 -13.93 15.56 21.86
N LYS A 372 -12.70 15.90 21.44
CA LYS A 372 -12.08 17.20 21.71
C LYS A 372 -12.81 18.37 21.04
N ASN A 373 -13.25 18.20 19.80
CA ASN A 373 -13.99 19.24 19.09
C ASN A 373 -15.37 19.48 19.74
N ARG A 374 -16.05 18.41 20.16
CA ARG A 374 -17.32 18.52 20.91
C ARG A 374 -17.14 19.15 22.29
N SER A 375 -16.02 18.94 22.97
CA SER A 375 -15.77 19.58 24.27
C SER A 375 -15.41 21.07 24.15
N VAL A 376 -14.85 21.49 23.01
CA VAL A 376 -14.54 22.91 22.74
C VAL A 376 -15.78 23.67 22.23
N ALA A 377 -16.74 22.96 21.63
CA ALA A 377 -18.00 23.53 21.15
C ALA A 377 -19.09 23.68 22.23
N ARG A 378 -18.89 23.04 23.40
CA ARG A 378 -19.70 23.26 24.61
C ARG A 378 -19.03 24.32 25.47
#